data_AF-A0A3C7WFD2-F1
#
_entry.id   AF-A0A3C7WFD2-F1
#
_cell.length_a   1.000
_cell.length_b   1.000
_cell.length_c   1.000
_cell.angle_alpha   90.00
_cell.angle_beta   90.00
_cell.angle_gamma   90.00
#
_symmetry.space_group_name_H-M   'P 1'
#
loop_
_entity.id
_entity.type
_entity.pdbx_description
1 polymer ?
#
loop_
_entity_poly.entity_id
_entity_poly.type
_entity_poly.pdbx_seq_one_letter_code
_entity_poly.pdbx_strand_id
1 'polypeptide(L)' 'TLPDFIMTRGGVSLRPGDGIIHSWLNRMLLPDTVGTGGDSHTRFPIGISFPAGSGLVAFAAATGVMPLDMPES' A
#
# COMPACT_ATOMS: atom_id res chain seq x y z
N THR A 1 7.80 9.51 16.13
CA THR A 1 8.51 8.32 15.58
C THR A 1 7.72 7.80 14.39
N LEU A 2 8.00 6.61 13.83
CA LEU A 2 7.30 6.12 12.62
C LEU A 2 5.77 5.99 12.79
N PRO A 3 5.23 5.39 13.87
CA PRO A 3 3.78 5.31 14.04
C PRO A 3 3.08 6.67 14.04
N ASP A 4 3.59 7.62 14.84
CA ASP A 4 3.01 8.98 14.91
C ASP A 4 3.09 9.70 13.56
N PHE A 5 4.19 9.51 12.82
CA PHE A 5 4.37 10.14 11.51
C PHE A 5 3.29 9.69 10.50
N ILE A 6 2.93 8.41 10.51
CA ILE A 6 1.89 7.86 9.63
C ILE A 6 0.49 8.28 10.12
N MET A 7 0.21 8.14 11.41
CA MET A 7 -1.11 8.45 11.97
C MET A 7 -1.48 9.93 11.85
N THR A 8 -0.53 10.84 12.01
CA THR A 8 -0.74 12.29 11.83
C THR A 8 -1.10 12.69 10.39
N ARG A 9 -0.92 11.79 9.42
CA ARG A 9 -1.28 11.96 7.99
C ARG A 9 -2.54 11.17 7.61
N GLY A 10 -3.30 10.69 8.60
CA GLY A 10 -4.51 9.88 8.38
C GLY A 10 -4.24 8.41 8.01
N GLY A 11 -2.99 7.96 8.08
CA GLY A 11 -2.64 6.56 7.86
C GLY A 11 -2.90 5.67 9.08
N VAL A 12 -2.87 4.36 8.87
CA VAL A 12 -3.00 3.34 9.92
C VAL A 12 -1.62 2.75 10.22
N SER A 13 -1.24 2.71 11.50
CA SER A 13 0.00 2.05 11.94
C SER A 13 -0.32 0.77 12.71
N LEU A 14 0.20 -0.36 12.24
CA LEU A 14 0.27 -1.58 13.04
C LEU A 14 1.26 -1.41 14.20
N ARG A 15 1.18 -2.32 15.17
CA ARG A 15 2.05 -2.38 16.34
C ARG A 15 3.08 -3.50 16.20
N PRO A 16 4.29 -3.36 16.79
CA PRO A 16 5.21 -4.48 16.90
C PRO A 16 4.54 -5.68 17.57
N GLY A 17 4.60 -6.85 16.92
CA GLY A 17 3.92 -8.08 17.36
C GLY A 17 2.64 -8.43 16.59
N ASP A 18 2.05 -7.50 15.82
CA ASP A 18 0.83 -7.77 15.03
C ASP A 18 1.09 -8.73 13.85
N GLY A 19 2.35 -8.86 13.42
CA GLY A 19 2.78 -9.81 12.40
C GLY A 19 2.98 -9.22 11.01
N ILE A 20 2.68 -10.00 9.97
CA ILE A 20 3.02 -9.71 8.58
C ILE A 20 2.01 -8.73 7.95
N ILE A 21 2.51 -7.72 7.24
CA ILE A 21 1.70 -6.66 6.62
C ILE A 21 0.56 -7.19 5.74
N HIS A 22 0.82 -8.14 4.83
CA HIS A 22 -0.18 -8.61 3.86
C HIS A 22 -1.33 -9.38 4.52
N SER A 23 -1.10 -10.00 5.67
CA SER A 23 -2.17 -10.59 6.47
C SER A 23 -3.18 -9.51 6.89
N TRP A 24 -2.72 -8.33 7.30
CA TRP A 24 -3.58 -7.23 7.71
C TRP A 24 -4.14 -6.44 6.54
N LEU A 25 -3.28 -6.01 5.60
CA LEU A 25 -3.64 -5.17 4.48
C LEU A 25 -4.72 -5.82 3.59
N ASN A 26 -4.61 -7.13 3.33
CA ASN A 26 -5.58 -7.84 2.48
C ASN A 26 -7.01 -7.83 3.04
N ARG A 27 -7.18 -7.56 4.35
CA ARG A 27 -8.50 -7.43 5.01
C ARG A 27 -9.07 -6.01 4.93
N MET A 28 -8.28 -5.05 4.43
CA MET A 28 -8.65 -3.64 4.31
C MET A 28 -8.88 -3.22 2.85
N LEU A 29 -8.87 -4.17 1.91
CA LEU A 29 -9.05 -3.92 0.49
C LEU A 29 -10.54 -3.80 0.12
N LEU A 30 -10.82 -2.99 -0.88
CA LEU A 30 -12.11 -2.94 -1.56
C LEU A 30 -12.01 -3.69 -2.89
N PRO A 31 -13.01 -4.53 -3.24
CA PRO A 31 -13.03 -5.23 -4.54
C PRO A 31 -12.89 -4.26 -5.72
N ASP A 32 -12.26 -4.72 -6.79
CA ASP A 32 -12.10 -4.01 -8.07
C ASP A 32 -11.43 -2.63 -7.97
N THR A 33 -10.65 -2.39 -6.91
CA THR A 33 -9.84 -1.17 -6.76
C THR A 33 -8.36 -1.44 -7.08
N VAL A 34 -7.63 -0.36 -7.38
CA VAL A 34 -6.20 -0.38 -7.68
C VAL A 34 -5.41 0.19 -6.51
N GLY A 35 -4.25 -0.40 -6.19
CA GLY A 35 -3.33 0.15 -5.19
C GLY A 35 -1.85 -0.15 -5.44
N THR A 36 -1.01 0.24 -4.48
CA THR A 36 0.44 0.01 -4.49
C THR A 36 0.95 -0.21 -3.06
N GLY A 37 2.20 -0.62 -2.92
CA GLY A 37 2.87 -0.77 -1.64
C GLY A 37 4.39 -0.85 -1.78
N GLY A 38 5.08 -0.47 -0.69
CA GLY A 38 6.54 -0.45 -0.59
C GLY A 38 7.18 -1.81 -0.33
N ASP A 39 6.49 -2.89 -0.68
CA ASP A 39 6.93 -4.26 -0.55
C ASP A 39 6.63 -5.01 -1.85
N SER A 40 7.58 -5.79 -2.37
CA SER A 40 7.48 -6.48 -3.66
C SER A 40 6.39 -7.57 -3.70
N HIS A 41 5.92 -8.01 -2.53
CA HIS A 41 4.81 -8.96 -2.39
C HIS A 41 3.48 -8.26 -2.08
N THR A 42 3.40 -6.94 -2.26
CA THR A 42 2.10 -6.23 -2.30
C THR A 42 1.32 -6.69 -3.54
N ARG A 43 0.67 -7.85 -3.43
CA ARG A 43 -0.08 -8.55 -4.48
C ARG A 43 -1.47 -8.83 -3.95
N PHE A 44 -2.39 -7.91 -4.23
CA PHE A 44 -3.74 -7.95 -3.69
C PHE A 44 -4.48 -9.21 -4.16
N PRO A 45 -5.14 -9.95 -3.25
CA PRO A 45 -5.96 -11.10 -3.64
C PRO A 45 -7.32 -10.69 -4.24
N ILE A 46 -7.75 -9.44 -4.05
CA ILE A 46 -8.95 -8.83 -4.63
C ILE A 46 -8.58 -7.43 -5.14
N GLY A 47 -9.08 -7.06 -6.33
CA GLY A 47 -8.58 -5.87 -7.04
C GLY A 47 -7.21 -6.14 -7.68
N ILE A 48 -6.39 -5.10 -7.85
CA ILE A 48 -5.04 -5.24 -8.43
C ILE A 48 -4.06 -4.27 -7.75
N SER A 49 -2.80 -4.68 -7.64
CA SER A 49 -1.73 -3.84 -7.11
C SER A 49 -0.46 -3.89 -7.95
N PHE A 50 0.23 -2.75 -8.01
CA PHE A 50 1.55 -2.63 -8.63
C PHE A 50 2.57 -2.19 -7.57
N PRO A 51 3.42 -3.09 -7.05
CA PRO A 51 4.46 -2.75 -6.09
C PRO A 51 5.43 -1.70 -6.63
N ALA A 52 5.94 -0.84 -5.74
CA ALA A 52 6.88 0.20 -6.16
C ALA A 52 7.92 0.52 -5.07
N GLY A 53 8.98 1.20 -5.48
CA GLY A 53 9.98 1.76 -4.56
C GLY A 53 9.41 2.89 -3.70
N SER A 54 10.13 3.22 -2.62
CA SER A 54 9.69 4.20 -1.61
C SER A 54 9.33 5.58 -2.17
N GLY A 55 10.02 6.06 -3.21
CA GLY A 55 9.72 7.34 -3.85
C GLY A 55 8.33 7.37 -4.50
N LEU A 56 7.97 6.32 -5.25
CA LEU A 56 6.67 6.26 -5.92
C LEU A 56 5.53 5.97 -4.93
N VAL A 57 5.80 5.17 -3.89
CA VAL A 57 4.84 4.94 -2.80
C VAL A 57 4.57 6.22 -2.02
N ALA A 58 5.60 7.03 -1.74
CA ALA A 58 5.43 8.33 -1.10
C ALA A 58 4.59 9.28 -1.98
N PHE A 59 4.84 9.30 -3.29
CA PHE A 59 4.04 10.07 -4.24
C PHE A 59 2.57 9.62 -4.25
N ALA A 60 2.32 8.30 -4.34
CA ALA A 60 0.98 7.74 -4.37
C ALA A 60 0.21 8.00 -3.07
N ALA A 61 0.87 7.84 -1.92
CA ALA A 61 0.27 8.14 -0.62
C ALA A 61 -0.05 9.63 -0.43
N ALA A 62 0.76 10.52 -1.01
CA ALA A 62 0.57 11.97 -0.89
C ALA A 62 -0.49 12.53 -1.85
N THR A 63 -0.63 11.94 -3.04
CA THR A 63 -1.47 12.49 -4.12
C THR A 63 -2.72 11.67 -4.41
N GLY A 64 -2.79 10.41 -3.95
CA GLY A 64 -3.86 9.48 -4.27
C GLY A 64 -3.82 8.93 -5.70
N VAL A 65 -2.74 9.19 -6.46
CA VAL A 65 -2.57 8.74 -7.85
C VAL A 65 -1.19 8.14 -8.08
N MET A 66 -1.04 7.28 -9.08
CA MET A 66 0.23 6.65 -9.43
C MET A 66 0.40 6.60 -10.96
N PRO A 67 1.52 7.09 -11.52
CA PRO A 67 1.82 6.88 -12.93
C PRO A 67 2.09 5.39 -13.19
N LEU A 68 1.54 4.89 -14.28
CA LEU A 68 1.71 3.50 -14.71
C LEU A 68 1.68 3.45 -16.23
N ASP A 69 2.77 2.96 -16.83
CA ASP A 69 2.74 2.47 -18.19
C ASP A 69 2.18 1.04 -18.15
N MET A 70 0.96 0.85 -18.66
CA MET A 70 0.23 -0.40 -18.50
C MET A 70 1.00 -1.56 -19.16
N PRO A 71 1.38 -2.61 -18.41
CA PRO A 71 2.04 -3.76 -18.99
C PRO A 71 1.06 -4.62 -19.79
N GLU A 72 1.59 -5.43 -20.70
CA GLU A 72 0.84 -6.53 -21.31
C GLU A 72 0.38 -7.55 -20.25
N SER A 73 -0.68 -8.28 -20.57
CA SER A 73 -1.27 -9.32 -19.70
C SER A 73 -0.69 -10.70 -19.98
#